data_AF-A0A1C5G9T0-F1
#
_entry.id   AF-A0A1C5G9T0-F1
#
_cell.length_a   1.000
_cell.length_b   1.000
_cell.length_c   1.000
_cell.angle_alpha   90.00
_cell.angle_beta   90.00
_cell.angle_gamma   90.00
#
_symmetry.space_group_name_H-M   'P 1'
#
loop_
_entity.id
_entity.type
_entity.pdbx_description
1 polymer ?
#
loop_
_entity_poly.entity_id
_entity_poly.type
_entity_poly.pdbx_seq_one_letter_code
_entity_poly.pdbx_strand_id
1 'polypeptide(L)'
;MIFPLGLRAPQEAQRVCDAGKTLTDEQRDTVFFWADATTTQTGFDAPGGTPGPAGHWLYNACSIELQHGIDPLRGCRIRASLAVAMHDAFTACWHFKFRHNLIRPETYINQHIDPDWRPMLMTPSFPEYPSGHSVVSHSAAQLLGAAIGNRPFTDETLTHLGIPGTRFASAPQAAENASASRLFGGLHFPIGITSGAQLGQEIGARVARRLNVK
;
A
#
# COMPACT_ATOMS: atom_id res chain seq x y z
N MET A 1 -6.58 -8.15 -24.48
CA MET A 1 -6.26 -7.45 -23.22
C MET A 1 -7.59 -6.98 -22.64
N ILE A 2 -8.19 -7.76 -21.72
CA ILE A 2 -9.53 -7.46 -21.21
C ILE A 2 -9.35 -6.63 -19.94
N PHE A 3 -9.50 -5.32 -20.08
CA PHE A 3 -9.72 -4.47 -18.91
C PHE A 3 -11.00 -4.95 -18.20
N PRO A 4 -11.02 -5.11 -16.87
CA PRO A 4 -12.24 -5.38 -16.12
C PRO A 4 -13.38 -4.45 -16.59
N LEU A 5 -14.58 -5.01 -16.79
CA LEU A 5 -15.75 -4.31 -17.32
C LEU A 5 -15.95 -2.93 -16.64
N GLY A 6 -15.89 -1.85 -17.43
CA GLY A 6 -16.09 -0.46 -16.98
C GLY A 6 -14.86 0.44 -16.97
N LEU A 7 -13.67 -0.11 -17.22
CA LEU A 7 -12.41 0.66 -17.28
C LEU A 7 -12.33 1.55 -18.51
N ARG A 8 -12.29 2.87 -18.30
CA ARG A 8 -11.87 3.84 -19.32
C ARG A 8 -10.34 3.88 -19.35
N ALA A 9 -9.73 2.81 -19.84
CA ALA A 9 -8.28 2.61 -19.86
C ALA A 9 -7.46 3.85 -20.28
N PRO A 10 -7.85 4.62 -21.32
CA PRO A 10 -7.10 5.82 -21.69
C PRO A 10 -7.11 6.90 -20.60
N GLN A 11 -8.25 7.11 -19.92
CA GLN A 11 -8.38 8.15 -18.89
C GLN A 11 -7.60 7.79 -17.63
N GLU A 12 -7.63 6.51 -17.25
CA GLU A 12 -6.86 6.00 -16.11
C GLU A 12 -5.35 6.07 -16.37
N ALA A 13 -4.91 5.70 -17.57
CA ALA A 13 -3.50 5.82 -17.96
C ALA A 13 -3.03 7.27 -18.06
N GLN A 14 -3.87 8.18 -18.59
CA GLN A 14 -3.55 9.60 -18.65
C GLN A 14 -3.35 10.19 -17.25
N ARG A 15 -4.22 9.83 -16.28
CA ARG A 15 -4.06 10.27 -14.88
C ARG A 15 -2.73 9.83 -14.27
N VAL A 16 -2.27 8.61 -14.56
CA VAL A 16 -0.96 8.12 -14.08
C VAL A 16 0.18 8.89 -14.76
N CYS A 17 0.09 9.09 -16.08
CA CYS A 17 1.08 9.83 -16.86
C CYS A 17 1.24 11.27 -16.34
N ASP A 18 0.13 11.98 -16.18
CA ASP A 18 0.09 13.37 -15.70
C ASP A 18 0.62 13.48 -14.27
N ALA A 19 0.18 12.59 -13.36
CA ALA A 19 0.67 12.56 -11.99
C ALA A 19 2.19 12.40 -11.92
N GLY A 20 2.78 11.54 -12.76
CA GLY A 20 4.23 11.32 -12.80
C GLY A 20 5.04 12.52 -13.33
N LYS A 21 4.42 13.40 -14.14
CA LYS A 21 5.09 14.57 -14.74
C LYS A 21 5.19 15.77 -13.81
N THR A 22 4.28 15.89 -12.84
CA THR A 22 4.15 17.08 -11.98
C THR A 22 4.22 16.74 -10.49
N LEU A 23 5.10 15.82 -10.10
CA LEU A 23 5.27 15.44 -8.69
C LEU A 23 5.92 16.56 -7.87
N THR A 24 5.26 16.95 -6.78
CA THR A 24 5.87 17.80 -5.73
C THR A 24 6.89 17.00 -4.92
N ASP A 25 7.76 17.68 -4.18
CA ASP A 25 8.74 17.01 -3.29
C ASP A 25 8.02 16.16 -2.23
N GLU A 26 6.93 16.66 -1.64
CA GLU A 26 6.10 15.90 -0.69
C GLU A 26 5.50 14.62 -1.31
N GLN A 27 5.10 14.66 -2.59
CA GLN A 27 4.61 13.47 -3.28
C GLN A 27 5.74 12.49 -3.56
N ARG A 28 6.95 12.97 -3.90
CA ARG A 28 8.13 12.12 -4.05
C ARG A 28 8.49 11.45 -2.73
N ASP A 29 8.49 12.20 -1.64
CA ASP A 29 8.74 11.68 -0.29
C ASP A 29 7.72 10.61 0.09
N THR A 30 6.43 10.85 -0.23
CA THR A 30 5.37 9.84 -0.05
C THR A 30 5.64 8.56 -0.86
N VAL A 31 6.17 8.68 -2.09
CA VAL A 31 6.53 7.53 -2.93
C VAL A 31 7.69 6.74 -2.33
N PHE A 32 8.74 7.44 -1.88
CA PHE A 32 9.91 6.83 -1.23
C PHE A 32 9.53 6.16 0.09
N PHE A 33 8.70 6.82 0.90
CA PHE A 33 8.28 6.33 2.20
C PHE A 33 7.57 4.97 2.11
N TRP A 34 6.68 4.83 1.12
CA TRP A 34 5.95 3.59 0.84
C TRP A 34 6.60 2.75 -0.27
N ALA A 35 7.88 2.96 -0.60
CA ALA A 35 8.57 2.12 -1.59
C ALA A 35 8.74 0.67 -1.07
N ASP A 36 8.92 0.48 0.24
CA ASP A 36 9.19 -0.81 0.87
C ASP A 36 10.26 -1.60 0.08
N ALA A 37 10.08 -2.91 -0.14
CA ALA A 37 10.98 -3.75 -0.93
C ALA A 37 10.94 -3.51 -2.45
N THR A 38 10.35 -2.40 -2.94
CA THR A 38 10.45 -2.05 -4.36
C THR A 38 11.80 -1.37 -4.62
N THR A 39 12.57 -1.90 -5.58
CA THR A 39 13.82 -1.28 -6.00
C THR A 39 13.52 0.01 -6.76
N THR A 40 14.29 1.06 -6.49
CA THR A 40 14.27 2.25 -7.36
C THR A 40 14.88 1.89 -8.73
N GLN A 41 14.59 2.68 -9.77
CA GLN A 41 15.18 2.46 -11.11
C GLN A 41 16.72 2.49 -11.12
N THR A 42 17.35 3.03 -10.06
CA THR A 42 18.80 3.10 -9.91
C THR A 42 19.41 1.87 -9.23
N GLY A 43 18.64 0.80 -9.00
CA GLY A 43 19.18 -0.52 -8.66
C GLY A 43 19.69 -0.67 -7.22
N PHE A 44 19.30 0.23 -6.33
CA PHE A 44 19.41 -0.04 -4.90
C PHE A 44 18.07 -0.62 -4.45
N ASP A 45 18.10 -1.80 -3.80
CA ASP A 45 17.17 -2.08 -2.71
C ASP A 45 17.09 -0.76 -1.94
N ALA A 46 15.93 -0.11 -1.83
CA ALA A 46 15.85 1.10 -1.02
C ALA A 46 16.53 0.75 0.32
N PRO A 47 17.73 1.29 0.62
CA PRO A 47 18.57 0.65 1.62
C PRO A 47 17.81 0.66 2.93
N GLY A 48 17.44 -0.52 3.45
CA GLY A 48 16.60 -0.69 4.64
C GLY A 48 15.10 -0.37 4.51
N GLY A 49 14.50 -0.50 3.33
CA GLY A 49 13.05 -0.61 3.23
C GLY A 49 12.51 -1.79 4.06
N THR A 50 11.28 -1.69 4.55
CA THR A 50 10.60 -2.82 5.21
C THR A 50 10.49 -4.00 4.22
N PRO A 51 10.35 -5.27 4.66
CA PRO A 51 10.32 -6.45 3.78
C PRO A 51 9.06 -6.53 2.86
N GLY A 52 8.37 -5.41 2.64
CA GLY A 52 7.10 -5.27 1.93
C GLY A 52 6.04 -4.66 2.84
N PRO A 53 4.86 -4.31 2.30
CA PRO A 53 3.84 -3.58 3.05
C PRO A 53 3.38 -4.31 4.32
N ALA A 54 3.39 -5.65 4.36
CA ALA A 54 3.07 -6.36 5.61
C ALA A 54 4.11 -6.19 6.71
N GLY A 55 5.40 -6.10 6.37
CA GLY A 55 6.46 -5.80 7.33
C GLY A 55 6.31 -4.39 7.89
N HIS A 56 6.03 -3.43 7.01
CA HIS A 56 5.70 -2.05 7.38
C HIS A 56 4.56 -1.98 8.40
N TRP A 57 3.44 -2.64 8.12
CA TRP A 57 2.28 -2.62 9.01
C TRP A 57 2.48 -3.39 10.31
N LEU A 58 3.30 -4.45 10.34
CA LEU A 58 3.70 -5.10 11.59
C LEU A 58 4.58 -4.19 12.45
N TYR A 59 5.50 -3.44 11.83
CA TYR A 59 6.31 -2.46 12.55
C TYR A 59 5.42 -1.35 13.13
N ASN A 60 4.50 -0.80 12.33
CA ASN A 60 3.55 0.20 12.80
C ASN A 60 2.68 -0.29 13.96
N ALA A 61 2.26 -1.56 13.94
CA ALA A 61 1.55 -2.13 15.09
C ALA A 61 2.41 -2.08 16.36
N CYS A 62 3.68 -2.47 16.29
CA CYS A 62 4.62 -2.36 17.42
C CYS A 62 4.80 -0.89 17.87
N SER A 63 5.00 0.05 16.94
CA SER A 63 5.14 1.47 17.27
C SER A 63 3.90 2.04 17.93
N ILE A 64 2.70 1.72 17.41
CA ILE A 64 1.43 2.13 18.03
C ILE A 64 1.29 1.52 19.42
N GLU A 65 1.60 0.24 19.60
CA GLU A 65 1.55 -0.44 20.89
C GLU A 65 2.44 0.24 21.93
N LEU A 66 3.68 0.59 21.57
CA LEU A 66 4.62 1.29 22.43
C LEU A 66 4.16 2.72 22.75
N GLN A 67 3.75 3.49 21.75
CA GLN A 67 3.33 4.89 21.91
C GLN A 67 2.06 5.03 22.75
N HIS A 68 1.21 4.01 22.78
CA HIS A 68 -0.07 4.02 23.49
C HIS A 68 -0.10 3.15 24.75
N GLY A 69 1.03 2.55 25.14
CA GLY A 69 1.13 1.72 26.34
C GLY A 69 0.18 0.52 26.31
N ILE A 70 0.05 -0.13 25.14
CA ILE A 70 -0.78 -1.33 25.01
C ILE A 70 -0.11 -2.49 25.76
N ASP A 71 -0.88 -3.19 26.59
CA ASP A 71 -0.43 -4.37 27.32
C ASP A 71 0.28 -5.39 26.37
N PRO A 72 1.46 -5.92 26.73
CA PRO A 72 2.22 -6.80 25.83
C PRO A 72 1.47 -8.05 25.38
N LEU A 73 0.66 -8.65 26.25
CA LEU A 73 -0.13 -9.83 25.88
C LEU A 73 -1.24 -9.46 24.89
N ARG A 74 -1.88 -8.30 25.09
CA ARG A 74 -2.83 -7.72 24.13
C ARG A 74 -2.16 -7.39 22.80
N GLY A 75 -0.97 -6.77 22.81
CA GLY A 75 -0.18 -6.46 21.62
C GLY A 75 0.17 -7.72 20.81
N CYS A 76 0.59 -8.80 21.47
CA CYS A 76 0.81 -10.09 20.81
C CYS A 76 -0.45 -10.62 20.09
N ARG A 77 -1.64 -10.48 20.70
CA ARG A 77 -2.92 -10.88 20.06
C ARG A 77 -3.25 -10.00 18.86
N ILE A 78 -3.01 -8.69 18.97
CA ILE A 78 -3.23 -7.72 17.88
C ILE A 78 -2.32 -8.07 16.70
N ARG A 79 -1.01 -8.21 16.91
CA ARG A 79 -0.05 -8.54 15.85
C ARG A 79 -0.32 -9.91 15.22
N ALA A 80 -0.71 -10.91 15.99
CA ALA A 80 -1.13 -12.21 15.45
C ALA A 80 -2.37 -12.07 14.54
N SER A 81 -3.38 -11.32 14.98
CA SER A 81 -4.59 -11.06 14.20
C SER A 81 -4.30 -10.24 12.94
N LEU A 82 -3.36 -9.30 13.03
CA LEU A 82 -2.86 -8.49 11.92
C LEU A 82 -2.13 -9.32 10.88
N ALA A 83 -1.26 -10.24 11.30
CA ALA A 83 -0.62 -11.17 10.38
C ALA A 83 -1.65 -12.02 9.61
N VAL A 84 -2.70 -12.52 10.29
CA VAL A 84 -3.79 -13.25 9.63
C VAL A 84 -4.52 -12.38 8.61
N ALA A 85 -4.91 -11.15 8.98
CA ALA A 85 -5.62 -10.25 8.08
C ALA A 85 -4.80 -9.83 6.85
N MET A 86 -3.50 -9.63 7.01
CA MET A 86 -2.61 -9.32 5.89
C MET A 86 -2.32 -10.54 5.02
N HIS A 87 -2.27 -11.75 5.60
CA HIS A 87 -2.14 -12.98 4.85
C HIS A 87 -3.37 -13.24 3.95
N ASP A 88 -4.58 -13.10 4.50
CA ASP A 88 -5.82 -13.21 3.73
C ASP A 88 -5.91 -12.13 2.64
N ALA A 89 -5.50 -10.89 2.97
CA ALA A 89 -5.41 -9.77 2.04
C ALA A 89 -4.49 -10.08 0.85
N PHE A 90 -3.29 -10.61 1.12
CA PHE A 90 -2.35 -11.01 0.07
C PHE A 90 -2.90 -12.14 -0.79
N THR A 91 -3.48 -13.17 -0.18
CA THR A 91 -4.08 -14.30 -0.88
C THR A 91 -5.17 -13.84 -1.86
N ALA A 92 -6.08 -13.00 -1.40
CA ALA A 92 -7.13 -12.43 -2.24
C ALA A 92 -6.58 -11.51 -3.33
N CYS A 93 -5.63 -10.64 -2.99
CA CYS A 93 -4.99 -9.74 -3.95
C CYS A 93 -4.32 -10.52 -5.08
N TRP A 94 -3.51 -11.53 -4.76
CA TRP A 94 -2.82 -12.35 -5.76
C TRP A 94 -3.80 -13.17 -6.60
N HIS A 95 -4.87 -13.69 -6.00
CA HIS A 95 -5.94 -14.34 -6.76
C HIS A 95 -6.46 -13.41 -7.88
N PHE A 96 -6.81 -12.17 -7.55
CA PHE A 96 -7.34 -11.23 -8.55
C PHE A 96 -6.28 -10.74 -9.54
N LYS A 97 -5.01 -10.56 -9.11
CA LYS A 97 -3.88 -10.25 -10.01
C LYS A 97 -3.77 -11.25 -11.15
N PHE A 98 -3.75 -12.54 -10.83
CA PHE A 98 -3.61 -13.57 -11.85
C PHE A 98 -4.91 -13.94 -12.54
N ARG A 99 -6.07 -13.64 -11.93
CA ARG A 99 -7.37 -13.76 -12.60
C ARG A 99 -7.55 -12.73 -13.72
N HIS A 100 -7.14 -11.49 -13.50
CA HIS A 100 -7.31 -10.41 -14.47
C HIS A 100 -6.09 -10.23 -15.38
N ASN A 101 -4.90 -10.55 -14.89
CA ASN A 101 -3.63 -10.44 -15.60
C ASN A 101 -3.45 -9.08 -16.31
N LEU A 102 -3.81 -8.00 -15.60
CA LEU A 102 -3.86 -6.65 -16.17
C LEU A 102 -2.46 -6.07 -16.37
N ILE A 103 -2.27 -5.39 -17.51
CA ILE A 103 -1.04 -4.68 -17.89
C ILE A 103 -0.72 -3.53 -16.93
N ARG A 104 0.56 -3.19 -16.77
CA ARG A 104 1.03 -2.07 -15.95
C ARG A 104 0.91 -0.72 -16.67
N PRO A 105 0.82 0.41 -15.93
CA PRO A 105 0.69 1.74 -16.52
C PRO A 105 1.82 2.08 -17.49
N GLU A 106 3.08 1.87 -17.10
CA GLU A 106 4.26 2.14 -17.93
C GLU A 106 4.15 1.53 -19.34
N THR A 107 3.75 0.26 -19.43
CA THR A 107 3.64 -0.41 -20.72
C THR A 107 2.56 0.22 -21.60
N TYR A 108 1.39 0.55 -21.05
CA TYR A 108 0.31 1.18 -21.80
C TYR A 108 0.68 2.62 -22.21
N ILE A 109 1.24 3.40 -21.29
CA ILE A 109 1.64 4.79 -21.51
C ILE A 109 2.69 4.84 -22.63
N ASN A 110 3.73 3.99 -22.57
CA ASN A 110 4.80 4.00 -23.56
C ASN A 110 4.32 3.58 -24.96
N GLN A 111 3.28 2.74 -25.05
CA GLN A 111 2.72 2.28 -26.33
C GLN A 111 1.72 3.26 -26.94
N HIS A 112 1.05 4.08 -26.12
CA HIS A 112 -0.16 4.79 -26.57
C HIS A 112 -0.25 6.28 -26.19
N ILE A 113 0.59 6.77 -25.28
CA ILE A 113 0.49 8.15 -24.74
C ILE A 113 1.82 8.89 -24.90
N ASP A 114 2.90 8.36 -24.31
CA ASP A 114 4.21 9.01 -24.26
C ASP A 114 5.33 7.94 -24.17
N PRO A 115 6.08 7.68 -25.26
CA PRO A 115 7.09 6.62 -25.30
C PRO A 115 8.30 6.86 -24.39
N ASP A 116 8.54 8.12 -24.00
CA ASP A 116 9.69 8.51 -23.18
C ASP A 116 9.34 8.60 -21.68
N TRP A 117 8.06 8.46 -21.33
CA TRP A 117 7.61 8.49 -19.94
C TRP A 117 8.18 7.32 -19.14
N ARG A 118 8.59 7.57 -17.89
CA ARG A 118 9.07 6.54 -16.97
C ARG A 118 8.43 6.72 -15.59
N PRO A 119 8.04 5.62 -14.92
CA PRO A 119 7.54 5.69 -13.55
C PRO A 119 8.67 6.09 -12.57
N MET A 120 8.31 6.67 -11.43
CA MET A 120 9.30 7.03 -10.40
C MET A 120 9.91 5.79 -9.73
N LEU A 121 9.12 4.74 -9.54
CA LEU A 121 9.58 3.45 -9.03
C LEU A 121 9.71 2.43 -10.16
N MET A 122 10.58 1.44 -9.98
CA MET A 122 10.64 0.33 -10.92
C MET A 122 9.33 -0.46 -10.87
N THR A 123 8.74 -0.73 -12.03
CA THR A 123 7.51 -1.52 -12.15
C THR A 123 7.74 -2.94 -11.61
N PRO A 124 7.03 -3.40 -10.56
CA PRO A 124 7.21 -4.74 -10.03
C PRO A 124 6.70 -5.84 -10.97
N SER A 125 7.41 -6.98 -11.00
CA SER A 125 7.18 -8.13 -11.91
C SER A 125 5.94 -8.98 -11.57
N PHE A 126 4.77 -8.34 -11.44
CA PHE A 126 3.47 -9.00 -11.26
C PHE A 126 2.34 -8.13 -11.83
N PRO A 127 1.16 -8.72 -12.16
CA PRO A 127 0.04 -7.99 -12.76
C PRO A 127 -0.46 -6.81 -11.94
N GLU A 128 -1.06 -5.82 -12.62
CA GLU A 128 -1.46 -4.55 -12.03
C GLU A 128 -2.61 -4.70 -11.02
N TYR A 129 -3.74 -5.27 -11.44
CA TYR A 129 -4.98 -5.15 -10.67
C TYR A 129 -5.23 -6.31 -9.69
N PRO A 130 -5.56 -6.06 -8.41
CA PRO A 130 -5.59 -4.77 -7.72
C PRO A 130 -4.23 -4.39 -7.11
N SER A 131 -4.10 -3.18 -6.58
CA SER A 131 -2.91 -2.71 -5.85
C SER A 131 -2.69 -3.50 -4.56
N GLY A 132 -1.57 -4.22 -4.46
CA GLY A 132 -1.23 -5.01 -3.27
C GLY A 132 -0.99 -4.15 -2.03
N HIS A 133 -0.33 -2.99 -2.19
CA HIS A 133 -0.17 -2.02 -1.10
C HIS A 133 -1.54 -1.53 -0.61
N SER A 134 -2.46 -1.21 -1.52
CA SER A 134 -3.80 -0.75 -1.13
C SER A 134 -4.58 -1.84 -0.39
N VAL A 135 -4.59 -3.08 -0.88
CA VAL A 135 -5.30 -4.18 -0.21
C VAL A 135 -4.74 -4.45 1.20
N VAL A 136 -3.41 -4.56 1.33
CA VAL A 136 -2.77 -4.87 2.61
C VAL A 136 -2.91 -3.72 3.60
N SER A 137 -2.66 -2.49 3.16
CA SER A 137 -2.71 -1.32 4.04
C SER A 137 -4.12 -1.07 4.58
N HIS A 138 -5.14 -1.18 3.74
CA HIS A 138 -6.51 -1.00 4.20
C HIS A 138 -7.02 -2.17 5.06
N SER A 139 -6.55 -3.41 4.83
CA SER A 139 -6.82 -4.54 5.72
C SER A 139 -6.19 -4.33 7.10
N ALA A 140 -4.93 -3.91 7.13
CA ALA A 140 -4.20 -3.62 8.35
C ALA A 140 -4.84 -2.47 9.14
N ALA A 141 -5.12 -1.35 8.48
CA ALA A 141 -5.76 -0.19 9.10
C ALA A 141 -7.14 -0.54 9.68
N GLN A 142 -7.95 -1.32 8.96
CA GLN A 142 -9.26 -1.74 9.43
C GLN A 142 -9.18 -2.63 10.68
N LEU A 143 -8.22 -3.55 10.74
CA LEU A 143 -8.04 -4.42 11.90
C LEU A 143 -7.49 -3.65 13.11
N LEU A 144 -6.49 -2.79 12.92
CA LEU A 144 -5.96 -1.93 13.98
C LEU A 144 -7.04 -0.99 14.54
N GLY A 145 -7.81 -0.35 13.66
CA GLY A 145 -8.94 0.49 14.05
C GLY A 145 -9.98 -0.28 14.87
N ALA A 146 -10.25 -1.55 14.53
CA ALA A 146 -11.15 -2.41 15.29
C ALA A 146 -10.60 -2.81 16.67
N ALA A 147 -9.29 -3.04 16.77
CA ALA A 147 -8.65 -3.55 18.00
C ALA A 147 -8.35 -2.45 19.03
N ILE A 148 -7.91 -1.29 18.58
CA ILE A 148 -7.40 -0.23 19.47
C ILE A 148 -8.02 1.15 19.22
N GLY A 149 -8.95 1.25 18.26
CA GLY A 149 -9.55 2.50 17.83
C GLY A 149 -8.63 3.28 16.87
N ASN A 150 -9.17 4.34 16.27
CA ASN A 150 -8.36 5.27 15.48
C ASN A 150 -7.55 6.14 16.41
N ARG A 151 -6.24 5.89 16.46
CA ARG A 151 -5.29 6.65 17.26
C ARG A 151 -4.20 7.26 16.39
N PRO A 152 -3.73 8.48 16.71
CA PRO A 152 -2.57 9.02 16.06
C PRO A 152 -1.33 8.22 16.42
N PHE A 153 -0.38 8.14 15.50
CA PHE A 153 0.91 7.51 15.75
C PHE A 153 1.98 8.14 14.86
N THR A 154 3.23 8.02 15.29
CA THR A 154 4.39 8.29 14.46
C THR A 154 4.88 6.97 13.89
N ASP A 155 4.90 6.86 12.58
CA ASP A 155 5.50 5.76 11.84
C ASP A 155 7.02 5.94 11.84
N GLU A 156 7.72 5.00 12.46
CA GLU A 156 9.16 5.05 12.68
C GLU A 156 9.92 4.03 11.82
N THR A 157 9.25 3.42 10.84
CA THR A 157 9.80 2.32 10.01
C THR A 157 11.15 2.67 9.38
N LEU A 158 11.33 3.93 8.96
CA LEU A 158 12.54 4.40 8.28
C LEU A 158 13.54 5.13 9.19
N THR A 159 13.30 5.20 10.50
CA THR A 159 14.19 5.90 11.45
C THR A 159 15.59 5.30 11.52
N HIS A 160 15.71 4.00 11.30
CA HIS A 160 16.99 3.30 11.22
C HIS A 160 17.85 3.73 10.02
N LEU A 161 17.28 4.48 9.07
CA LEU A 161 17.94 5.11 7.92
C LEU A 161 18.25 6.59 8.14
N GLY A 162 18.00 7.11 9.35
CA GLY A 162 18.13 8.54 9.64
C GLY A 162 16.99 9.40 9.09
N ILE A 163 15.92 8.78 8.57
CA ILE A 163 14.72 9.50 8.12
C ILE A 163 13.80 9.73 9.33
N PRO A 164 13.41 10.98 9.62
CA PRO A 164 12.48 11.26 10.73
C PRO A 164 11.16 10.50 10.59
N GLY A 165 10.58 10.10 11.72
CA GLY A 165 9.29 9.41 11.72
C GLY A 165 8.17 10.28 11.14
N THR A 166 7.25 9.65 10.41
CA THR A 166 6.10 10.34 9.78
C THR A 166 4.87 10.23 10.66
N ARG A 167 4.28 11.36 11.03
CA ARG A 167 3.11 11.36 11.91
C ARG A 167 1.81 11.21 11.13
N PHE A 168 1.00 10.22 11.50
CA PHE A 168 -0.36 10.03 11.01
C PHE A 168 -1.39 10.28 12.13
N ALA A 169 -2.53 10.85 11.78
CA ALA A 169 -3.68 11.04 12.66
C ALA A 169 -4.41 9.72 12.96
N SER A 170 -4.31 8.74 12.06
CA SER A 170 -4.90 7.41 12.24
C SER A 170 -4.35 6.39 11.24
N ALA A 171 -4.54 5.10 11.53
CA ALA A 171 -4.18 4.03 10.58
C ALA A 171 -4.91 4.15 9.23
N PRO A 172 -6.21 4.50 9.15
CA PRO A 172 -6.85 4.81 7.86
C PRO A 172 -6.13 5.89 7.04
N GLN A 173 -5.68 6.97 7.68
CA GLN A 173 -4.93 8.03 6.97
C GLN A 173 -3.59 7.50 6.42
N ALA A 174 -2.87 6.68 7.20
CA ALA A 174 -1.64 6.05 6.73
C ALA A 174 -1.91 5.12 5.53
N ALA A 175 -3.01 4.36 5.54
CA ALA A 175 -3.40 3.50 4.42
C ALA A 175 -3.78 4.29 3.15
N GLU A 176 -4.43 5.45 3.30
CA GLU A 176 -4.70 6.37 2.19
C GLU A 176 -3.40 6.93 1.61
N ASN A 177 -2.44 7.32 2.45
CA ASN A 177 -1.12 7.80 2.03
C ASN A 177 -0.34 6.69 1.29
N ALA A 178 -0.39 5.45 1.80
CA ALA A 178 0.17 4.28 1.12
C ALA A 178 -0.47 4.05 -0.25
N SER A 179 -1.79 4.15 -0.35
CA SER A 179 -2.52 4.02 -1.63
C SER A 179 -2.15 5.13 -2.63
N ALA A 180 -2.10 6.38 -2.17
CA ALA A 180 -1.76 7.54 -3.00
C ALA A 180 -0.34 7.44 -3.58
N SER A 181 0.61 6.93 -2.78
CA SER A 181 1.99 6.71 -3.21
C SER A 181 2.10 5.83 -4.46
N ARG A 182 1.10 5.00 -4.78
CA ARG A 182 1.12 4.08 -5.93
C ARG A 182 0.67 4.73 -7.23
N LEU A 183 -0.16 5.76 -7.12
CA LEU A 183 -0.46 6.65 -8.24
C LEU A 183 0.77 7.51 -8.55
N PHE A 184 1.30 8.20 -7.53
CA PHE A 184 2.47 9.06 -7.67
C PHE A 184 3.71 8.29 -8.16
N GLY A 185 3.88 7.05 -7.70
CA GLY A 185 4.97 6.18 -8.15
C GLY A 185 4.85 5.68 -9.59
N GLY A 186 3.72 5.93 -10.27
CA GLY A 186 3.48 5.46 -11.63
C GLY A 186 3.11 3.97 -11.75
N LEU A 187 2.74 3.33 -10.63
CA LEU A 187 2.68 1.86 -10.53
C LEU A 187 1.28 1.26 -10.72
N HIS A 188 0.24 2.02 -10.37
CA HIS A 188 -1.14 1.55 -10.35
C HIS A 188 -2.12 2.55 -10.96
N PHE A 189 -3.12 2.03 -11.68
CA PHE A 189 -4.26 2.83 -12.12
C PHE A 189 -5.15 3.19 -10.92
N PRO A 190 -5.85 4.34 -10.94
CA PRO A 190 -6.80 4.71 -9.88
C PRO A 190 -7.82 3.61 -9.52
N ILE A 191 -8.32 2.84 -10.50
CA ILE A 191 -9.22 1.71 -10.25
C ILE A 191 -8.57 0.58 -9.44
N GLY A 192 -7.28 0.29 -9.67
CA GLY A 192 -6.53 -0.75 -8.96
C GLY A 192 -6.28 -0.36 -7.50
N ILE A 193 -6.11 0.95 -7.26
CA ILE A 193 -5.97 1.54 -5.92
C ILE A 193 -7.31 1.47 -5.18
N THR A 194 -8.38 2.03 -5.75
CA THR A 194 -9.71 2.11 -5.11
C THR A 194 -10.32 0.74 -4.87
N SER A 195 -10.26 -0.17 -5.85
CA SER A 195 -10.73 -1.56 -5.67
C SER A 195 -9.90 -2.30 -4.64
N GLY A 196 -8.58 -2.05 -4.62
CA GLY A 196 -7.68 -2.65 -3.63
C GLY A 196 -8.03 -2.19 -2.21
N ALA A 197 -8.26 -0.89 -2.02
CA ALA A 197 -8.68 -0.33 -0.75
C ALA A 197 -9.98 -0.95 -0.23
N GLN A 198 -11.01 -1.04 -1.09
CA GLN A 198 -12.29 -1.67 -0.74
C GLN A 198 -12.11 -3.13 -0.32
N LEU A 199 -11.40 -3.92 -1.12
CA LEU A 199 -11.13 -5.33 -0.82
C LEU A 199 -10.39 -5.49 0.52
N GLY A 200 -9.39 -4.62 0.78
CA GLY A 200 -8.65 -4.59 2.03
C GLY A 200 -9.55 -4.33 3.24
N GLN A 201 -10.39 -3.29 3.16
CA GLN A 201 -11.35 -2.95 4.22
C GLN A 201 -12.30 -4.13 4.54
N GLU A 202 -12.84 -4.79 3.51
CA GLU A 202 -13.74 -5.92 3.70
C GLU A 202 -13.07 -7.11 4.39
N ILE A 203 -11.83 -7.43 4.01
CA ILE A 203 -11.03 -8.51 4.60
C ILE A 203 -10.68 -8.18 6.06
N GLY A 204 -10.13 -6.99 6.31
CA GLY A 204 -9.76 -6.57 7.67
C GLY A 204 -10.96 -6.59 8.62
N ALA A 205 -12.13 -6.09 8.16
CA ALA A 205 -13.37 -6.14 8.93
C ALA A 205 -13.84 -7.58 9.19
N ARG A 206 -13.73 -8.47 8.20
CA ARG A 206 -14.12 -9.87 8.34
C ARG A 206 -13.23 -10.61 9.35
N VAL A 207 -11.91 -10.42 9.29
CA VAL A 207 -10.97 -11.04 10.22
C VAL A 207 -11.15 -10.48 11.62
N ALA A 208 -11.29 -9.16 11.78
CA ALA A 208 -11.55 -8.52 13.06
C ALA A 208 -12.80 -9.10 13.76
N ARG A 209 -13.89 -9.32 13.01
CA ARG A 209 -15.10 -9.98 13.54
C ARG A 209 -14.87 -11.44 13.89
N ARG A 210 -14.20 -12.20 13.02
CA ARG A 210 -13.93 -13.65 13.21
C ARG A 210 -13.05 -13.93 14.43
N LEU A 211 -12.07 -13.07 14.68
CA LEU A 211 -11.11 -13.23 15.79
C LEU A 211 -11.51 -12.45 17.05
N ASN A 212 -12.63 -11.71 17.01
CA ASN A 212 -13.13 -10.89 18.11
C ASN A 212 -12.06 -9.98 18.74
N VAL A 213 -11.40 -9.17 17.90
CA VAL A 213 -10.17 -8.43 18.25
C VAL A 213 -10.35 -7.23 19.20
N LYS A 214 -11.55 -6.98 19.72
CA LYS A 214 -11.82 -5.86 20.65
C LYS A 214 -11.11 -6.06 22.00
#